data_AF-A0AAV1AI33-F1
#
_entry.id   AF-A0AAV1AI33-F1
#
_cell.length_a   1.000
_cell.length_b   1.000
_cell.length_c   1.000
_cell.angle_alpha   90.00
_cell.angle_beta   90.00
_cell.angle_gamma   90.00
#
_symmetry.space_group_name_H-M   'P 1'
#
loop_
_entity.id
_entity.type
_entity.pdbx_description
1 polymer ?
#
loop_
_entity_poly.entity_id
_entity_poly.type
_entity_poly.pdbx_seq_one_letter_code
_entity_poly.pdbx_strand_id
1 'polypeptide(L)'
;MPLDTYKGHGFQNDLFQMVADLKPKTFRFSGNYLKNAFRWKDTVGPWEERPGHYNDMWKFWTDDEFEDLGACPIWVFNNGISHHDQINTSVISQFIQEALNGIEFAIGSPESKWGSLRASMGHPKPFDLRYVGVGNEDCGKYNYQGNYLKFYKAIKNTYPDIQIISNCDGSQYPLNRPADLYDFHIYTNSKDMFSQYTKFDKAPRSSSKVFPMKLHFSLDLKKIVMLSAWLPMHPLCKHK
;
A
#
# COMPACT_ATOMS: atom_id res chain seq x y z
N MET A 1 -25.65 12.17 -4.87
CA MET A 1 -24.98 11.80 -3.61
C MET A 1 -25.89 12.17 -2.44
N PRO A 2 -25.86 11.42 -1.33
CA PRO A 2 -26.47 11.86 -0.06
C PRO A 2 -25.94 13.26 0.30
N LEU A 3 -26.79 14.11 0.87
CA LEU A 3 -26.38 15.45 1.29
C LEU A 3 -25.54 15.42 2.57
N ASP A 4 -25.72 14.40 3.40
CA ASP A 4 -24.97 14.16 4.64
C ASP A 4 -23.92 13.06 4.39
N THR A 5 -22.67 13.48 4.25
CA THR A 5 -21.52 12.59 4.01
C THR A 5 -20.39 12.95 4.95
N TYR A 6 -19.51 11.99 5.25
CA TYR A 6 -18.42 12.19 6.20
C TYR A 6 -17.53 13.34 5.75
N LYS A 7 -17.50 14.39 6.57
CA LYS A 7 -16.85 15.69 6.29
C LYS A 7 -17.23 16.36 4.96
N GLY A 8 -18.33 15.94 4.33
CA GLY A 8 -18.74 16.44 3.02
C GLY A 8 -18.03 15.76 1.85
N HIS A 9 -17.32 14.64 2.07
CA HIS A 9 -16.43 14.01 1.10
C HIS A 9 -17.03 12.75 0.43
N GLY A 10 -18.35 12.60 0.43
CA GLY A 10 -19.02 11.49 -0.29
C GLY A 10 -19.14 10.18 0.49
N PHE A 11 -18.43 9.99 1.60
CA PHE A 11 -18.51 8.75 2.39
C PHE A 11 -19.77 8.66 3.24
N GLN A 12 -20.26 7.43 3.40
CA GLN A 12 -21.35 7.14 4.32
C GLN A 12 -20.88 7.30 5.77
N ASN A 13 -21.50 8.24 6.50
CA ASN A 13 -21.08 8.67 7.83
C ASN A 13 -20.91 7.52 8.84
N ASP A 14 -21.88 6.63 8.91
CA ASP A 14 -21.92 5.52 9.87
C ASP A 14 -20.78 4.52 9.65
N LEU A 15 -20.61 4.05 8.42
CA LEU A 15 -19.55 3.11 8.05
C LEU A 15 -18.18 3.75 8.22
N PHE A 16 -18.04 5.00 7.79
CA PHE A 16 -16.78 5.69 7.88
C PHE A 16 -16.36 5.93 9.34
N GLN A 17 -17.30 6.34 10.20
CA GLN A 17 -17.05 6.52 11.62
C GLN A 17 -16.63 5.21 12.30
N MET A 18 -17.27 4.07 11.97
CA MET A 18 -16.86 2.76 12.50
C MET A 18 -15.41 2.43 12.14
N VAL A 19 -15.00 2.68 10.89
CA VAL A 19 -13.62 2.44 10.46
C VAL A 19 -12.66 3.43 11.14
N ALA A 20 -13.04 4.70 11.27
CA ALA A 20 -12.23 5.71 11.97
C ALA A 20 -12.01 5.36 13.46
N ASP A 21 -13.04 4.82 14.13
CA ASP A 21 -13.00 4.42 15.53
C ASP A 21 -12.07 3.22 15.78
N LEU A 22 -11.86 2.36 14.77
CA LEU A 22 -10.84 1.31 14.82
C LEU A 22 -9.40 1.86 14.84
N LYS A 23 -9.23 3.16 14.53
CA LYS A 23 -7.93 3.85 14.43
C LYS A 23 -6.91 3.04 13.61
N PRO A 24 -7.29 2.61 12.39
CA PRO A 24 -6.42 1.80 11.55
C PRO A 24 -5.14 2.59 11.26
N LYS A 25 -3.99 1.93 11.40
CA LYS A 25 -2.71 2.59 11.16
C LYS A 25 -2.27 2.53 9.71
N THR A 26 -2.76 1.58 8.90
CA THR A 26 -2.30 1.31 7.52
C THR A 26 -3.38 0.62 6.66
N PHE A 27 -3.28 0.70 5.32
CA PHE A 27 -4.25 0.12 4.35
C PHE A 27 -3.54 -0.47 3.09
N ARG A 28 -4.12 -1.47 2.40
CA ARG A 28 -3.49 -2.16 1.24
C ARG A 28 -4.47 -2.79 0.21
N PHE A 29 -4.09 -2.81 -1.08
CA PHE A 29 -4.77 -3.53 -2.17
C PHE A 29 -3.83 -4.38 -3.06
N SER A 30 -4.40 -5.37 -3.78
CA SER A 30 -3.73 -6.16 -4.83
C SER A 30 -4.72 -6.61 -5.94
N GLY A 31 -4.18 -7.02 -7.10
CA GLY A 31 -4.94 -7.31 -8.33
C GLY A 31 -4.61 -8.68 -8.98
N ASN A 32 -5.46 -9.15 -9.91
CA ASN A 32 -5.43 -10.50 -10.51
C ASN A 32 -4.61 -10.55 -11.81
N TYR A 33 -4.79 -9.56 -12.68
CA TYR A 33 -4.08 -9.34 -13.94
C TYR A 33 -3.42 -7.95 -13.96
N LEU A 34 -2.28 -7.82 -14.64
CA LEU A 34 -1.55 -6.54 -14.71
C LEU A 34 -2.24 -5.50 -15.59
N LYS A 35 -3.02 -5.94 -16.57
CA LYS A 35 -3.79 -5.05 -17.46
C LYS A 35 -4.81 -4.20 -16.71
N ASN A 36 -5.36 -4.74 -15.61
CA ASN A 36 -6.39 -4.11 -14.80
C ASN A 36 -5.82 -3.66 -13.44
N ALA A 37 -4.49 -3.60 -13.33
CA ALA A 37 -3.86 -3.16 -12.10
C ALA A 37 -4.15 -1.67 -11.87
N PHE A 38 -4.38 -1.33 -10.61
CA PHE A 38 -4.47 0.04 -10.12
C PHE A 38 -3.35 0.93 -10.67
N ARG A 39 -3.72 2.11 -11.19
CA ARG A 39 -2.79 3.14 -11.69
C ARG A 39 -3.08 4.45 -10.98
N TRP A 40 -2.20 4.84 -10.06
CA TRP A 40 -2.43 6.03 -9.24
C TRP A 40 -2.63 7.32 -10.05
N LYS A 41 -2.02 7.42 -11.23
CA LYS A 41 -2.17 8.58 -12.11
C LYS A 41 -3.58 8.72 -12.68
N ASP A 42 -4.32 7.63 -12.76
CA ASP A 42 -5.71 7.64 -13.22
C ASP A 42 -6.67 8.04 -12.08
N THR A 43 -6.14 8.25 -10.86
CA THR A 43 -6.90 8.62 -9.66
C THR A 43 -6.68 10.06 -9.22
N VAL A 44 -5.87 10.82 -9.95
CA VAL A 44 -5.59 12.24 -9.69
C VAL A 44 -6.26 13.12 -10.75
N GLY A 45 -6.55 14.38 -10.39
CA GLY A 45 -7.33 15.29 -11.23
C GLY A 45 -8.83 15.33 -10.88
N PRO A 46 -9.65 16.01 -11.69
CA PRO A 46 -11.10 16.10 -11.49
C PRO A 46 -11.75 14.71 -11.42
N TRP A 47 -12.71 14.52 -10.52
CA TRP A 47 -13.29 13.18 -10.27
C TRP A 47 -14.02 12.64 -11.50
N GLU A 48 -14.66 13.52 -12.25
CA GLU A 48 -15.42 13.24 -13.47
C GLU A 48 -14.55 12.78 -14.64
N GLU A 49 -13.23 13.00 -14.59
CA GLU A 49 -12.27 12.58 -15.60
C GLU A 49 -11.56 11.26 -15.24
N ARG A 50 -11.79 10.73 -14.03
CA ARG A 50 -11.15 9.49 -13.56
C ARG A 50 -11.86 8.29 -14.17
N PRO A 51 -11.16 7.44 -14.94
CA PRO A 51 -11.77 6.31 -15.63
C PRO A 51 -12.16 5.16 -14.70
N GLY A 52 -11.67 5.16 -13.45
CA GLY A 52 -11.72 4.02 -12.55
C GLY A 52 -11.00 2.80 -13.13
N HIS A 53 -11.21 1.62 -12.53
CA HIS A 53 -10.80 0.36 -13.14
C HIS A 53 -11.69 -0.81 -12.73
N TYR A 54 -11.66 -1.87 -13.54
CA TYR A 54 -12.28 -3.13 -13.18
C TYR A 54 -11.35 -3.93 -12.25
N ASN A 55 -11.70 -4.05 -10.97
CA ASN A 55 -11.00 -4.90 -10.04
C ASN A 55 -11.29 -6.36 -10.35
N ASP A 56 -10.34 -7.02 -10.98
CA ASP A 56 -10.46 -8.39 -11.46
C ASP A 56 -10.26 -9.46 -10.38
N MET A 57 -9.74 -9.12 -9.20
CA MET A 57 -9.73 -10.00 -8.02
C MET A 57 -11.14 -10.20 -7.53
N TRP A 58 -11.86 -9.09 -7.36
CA TRP A 58 -13.16 -9.07 -6.69
C TRP A 58 -14.34 -8.92 -7.65
N LYS A 59 -14.06 -8.84 -8.95
CA LYS A 59 -15.01 -8.84 -10.06
C LYS A 59 -16.00 -7.66 -10.04
N PHE A 60 -15.57 -6.49 -9.60
CA PHE A 60 -16.37 -5.26 -9.58
C PHE A 60 -15.60 -4.04 -10.13
N TRP A 61 -16.33 -3.05 -10.64
CA TRP A 61 -15.76 -1.76 -11.04
C TRP A 61 -15.56 -0.87 -9.81
N THR A 62 -14.39 -0.23 -9.74
CA THR A 62 -14.02 0.72 -8.69
C THR A 62 -13.75 2.07 -9.32
N ASP A 63 -14.31 3.11 -8.70
CA ASP A 63 -14.07 4.51 -9.06
C ASP A 63 -12.76 5.05 -8.43
N ASP A 64 -12.08 4.20 -7.64
CA ASP A 64 -10.82 4.50 -6.94
C ASP A 64 -10.91 5.78 -6.09
N GLU A 65 -12.07 5.98 -5.46
CA GLU A 65 -12.35 7.03 -4.48
C GLU A 65 -11.81 6.67 -3.09
N PHE A 66 -11.43 7.66 -2.29
CA PHE A 66 -10.26 7.46 -1.47
C PHE A 66 -10.11 8.58 -0.40
N GLU A 67 -10.52 8.42 0.89
CA GLU A 67 -10.21 9.42 1.95
C GLU A 67 -10.42 9.04 3.44
N ASP A 68 -9.84 9.87 4.33
CA ASP A 68 -10.31 10.38 5.65
C ASP A 68 -10.04 9.68 7.02
N LEU A 69 -9.15 8.69 7.09
CA LEU A 69 -8.94 7.89 8.32
C LEU A 69 -7.87 8.41 9.30
N GLY A 70 -7.12 9.46 8.97
CA GLY A 70 -6.05 9.98 9.85
C GLY A 70 -4.88 9.02 10.09
N ALA A 71 -4.69 8.03 9.22
CA ALA A 71 -3.69 6.99 9.30
C ALA A 71 -2.37 7.37 8.59
N CYS A 72 -1.24 6.83 9.05
CA CYS A 72 0.06 6.99 8.39
C CYS A 72 0.16 5.90 7.27
N PRO A 73 0.17 6.27 5.97
CA PRO A 73 -0.01 5.32 4.86
C PRO A 73 1.12 4.27 4.74
N ILE A 74 0.81 3.16 4.11
CA ILE A 74 1.82 2.33 3.43
C ILE A 74 1.44 2.27 1.97
N TRP A 75 2.27 2.85 1.10
CA TRP A 75 2.04 2.73 -0.32
C TRP A 75 2.65 1.43 -0.84
N VAL A 76 1.81 0.51 -1.29
CA VAL A 76 2.25 -0.70 -1.99
C VAL A 76 2.30 -0.48 -3.50
N PHE A 77 3.48 -0.60 -4.09
CA PHE A 77 3.67 -0.50 -5.54
C PHE A 77 3.48 -1.84 -6.23
N ASN A 78 2.86 -1.81 -7.41
CA ASN A 78 2.86 -2.95 -8.31
C ASN A 78 4.29 -3.17 -8.85
N ASN A 79 4.87 -4.34 -8.59
CA ASN A 79 6.24 -4.70 -8.96
C ASN A 79 6.32 -5.46 -10.31
N GLY A 80 5.31 -5.31 -11.16
CA GLY A 80 5.17 -6.03 -12.43
C GLY A 80 4.73 -7.49 -12.26
N ILE A 81 4.06 -7.82 -11.16
CA ILE A 81 3.52 -9.15 -10.87
C ILE A 81 2.05 -9.05 -10.49
N SER A 82 1.29 -10.03 -10.94
CA SER A 82 -0.07 -10.33 -10.50
C SER A 82 -0.21 -11.83 -10.22
N HIS A 83 -1.42 -12.29 -9.92
CA HIS A 83 -1.67 -13.73 -9.76
C HIS A 83 -1.34 -14.51 -11.03
N HIS A 84 -1.64 -13.94 -12.20
CA HIS A 84 -1.51 -14.59 -13.50
C HIS A 84 -0.33 -14.12 -14.36
N ASP A 85 0.15 -12.89 -14.16
CA ASP A 85 1.13 -12.27 -15.03
C ASP A 85 2.42 -11.95 -14.27
N GLN A 86 3.56 -12.08 -14.94
CA GLN A 86 4.86 -11.65 -14.43
C GLN A 86 5.67 -11.01 -15.54
N ILE A 87 6.03 -9.75 -15.36
CA ILE A 87 6.88 -9.03 -16.28
C ILE A 87 8.34 -9.38 -16.01
N ASN A 88 9.09 -9.61 -17.08
CA ASN A 88 10.52 -9.90 -17.00
C ASN A 88 11.26 -8.70 -16.38
N THR A 89 12.21 -8.99 -15.49
CA THR A 89 13.04 -7.99 -14.84
C THR A 89 13.75 -7.05 -15.83
N SER A 90 14.05 -7.48 -17.06
CA SER A 90 14.68 -6.64 -18.08
C SER A 90 13.85 -5.40 -18.47
N VAL A 91 12.52 -5.47 -18.39
CA VAL A 91 11.61 -4.41 -18.84
C VAL A 91 10.81 -3.75 -17.70
N ILE A 92 11.20 -3.98 -16.45
CA ILE A 92 10.48 -3.46 -15.26
C ILE A 92 10.65 -1.95 -15.02
N SER A 93 11.48 -1.27 -15.80
CA SER A 93 11.85 0.15 -15.60
C SER A 93 10.64 1.08 -15.59
N GLN A 94 9.61 0.82 -16.40
CA GLN A 94 8.40 1.62 -16.42
C GLN A 94 7.65 1.57 -15.08
N PHE A 95 7.54 0.39 -14.46
CA PHE A 95 6.88 0.25 -13.15
C PHE A 95 7.68 0.92 -12.03
N ILE A 96 9.01 0.89 -12.12
CA ILE A 96 9.88 1.62 -11.20
C ILE A 96 9.64 3.12 -11.33
N GLN A 97 9.57 3.64 -12.56
CA GLN A 97 9.29 5.05 -12.79
C GLN A 97 7.90 5.44 -12.26
N GLU A 98 6.89 4.58 -12.40
CA GLU A 98 5.56 4.82 -11.81
C GLU A 98 5.61 4.95 -10.29
N ALA A 99 6.39 4.10 -9.62
CA ALA A 99 6.60 4.20 -8.17
C ALA A 99 7.34 5.48 -7.77
N LEU A 100 8.44 5.82 -8.46
CA LEU A 100 9.19 7.05 -8.18
C LEU A 100 8.34 8.30 -8.40
N ASN A 101 7.55 8.33 -9.47
CA ASN A 101 6.60 9.41 -9.74
C ASN A 101 5.55 9.53 -8.62
N GLY A 102 5.05 8.39 -8.12
CA GLY A 102 4.11 8.36 -7.00
C GLY A 102 4.72 8.88 -5.70
N ILE A 103 5.96 8.50 -5.39
CA ILE A 103 6.70 9.05 -4.25
C ILE A 103 6.89 10.56 -4.43
N GLU A 104 7.31 11.03 -5.63
CA GLU A 104 7.46 12.45 -5.90
C GLU A 104 6.13 13.22 -5.76
N PHE A 105 5.03 12.65 -6.23
CA PHE A 105 3.69 13.21 -5.98
C PHE A 105 3.45 13.37 -4.48
N ALA A 106 3.74 12.33 -3.70
CA ALA A 106 3.44 12.32 -2.28
C ALA A 106 4.31 13.27 -1.45
N ILE A 107 5.63 13.29 -1.68
CA ILE A 107 6.60 13.99 -0.82
C ILE A 107 7.45 15.05 -1.52
N GLY A 108 7.34 15.17 -2.84
CA GLY A 108 8.08 16.16 -3.62
C GLY A 108 7.69 17.60 -3.27
N SER A 109 8.59 18.54 -3.62
CA SER A 109 8.31 19.96 -3.46
C SER A 109 7.19 20.40 -4.40
N PRO A 110 6.41 21.43 -4.03
CA PRO A 110 5.32 21.93 -4.88
C PRO A 110 5.79 22.53 -6.22
N GLU A 111 7.09 22.70 -6.42
CA GLU A 111 7.72 23.12 -7.68
C GLU A 111 8.14 21.94 -8.58
N SER A 112 8.12 20.71 -8.04
CA SER A 112 8.47 19.51 -8.79
C SER A 112 7.33 19.09 -9.73
N LYS A 113 7.61 18.20 -10.70
CA LYS A 113 6.60 17.81 -11.70
C LYS A 113 5.36 17.21 -11.04
N TRP A 114 5.55 16.26 -10.13
CA TRP A 114 4.43 15.58 -9.47
C TRP A 114 4.00 16.26 -8.18
N GLY A 115 4.91 16.93 -7.47
CA GLY A 115 4.56 17.71 -6.27
C GLY A 115 3.72 18.94 -6.60
N SER A 116 3.92 19.57 -7.77
CA SER A 116 3.05 20.66 -8.25
C SER A 116 1.62 20.18 -8.55
N LEU A 117 1.45 18.96 -9.08
CA LEU A 117 0.13 18.36 -9.25
C LEU A 117 -0.55 18.11 -7.90
N ARG A 118 0.18 17.59 -6.91
CA ARG A 118 -0.33 17.46 -5.53
C ARG A 118 -0.78 18.84 -5.00
N ALA A 119 0.06 19.87 -5.19
CA ALA A 119 -0.23 21.21 -4.71
C ALA A 119 -1.45 21.85 -5.39
N SER A 120 -1.62 21.69 -6.71
CA SER A 120 -2.76 22.22 -7.45
C SER A 120 -4.09 21.55 -7.06
N MET A 121 -4.03 20.31 -6.57
CA MET A 121 -5.17 19.59 -6.00
C MET A 121 -5.51 20.00 -4.56
N GLY A 122 -4.94 21.10 -4.05
CA GLY A 122 -5.24 21.62 -2.71
C GLY A 122 -4.30 21.14 -1.60
N HIS A 123 -3.20 20.46 -1.96
CA HIS A 123 -2.25 19.89 -1.00
C HIS A 123 -0.81 20.39 -1.19
N PRO A 124 -0.54 21.66 -0.85
CA PRO A 124 0.81 22.20 -1.03
C PRO A 124 1.85 21.49 -0.16
N LYS A 125 1.48 20.98 1.02
CA LYS A 125 2.39 20.31 1.95
C LYS A 125 2.61 18.83 1.57
N PRO A 126 3.85 18.31 1.71
CA PRO A 126 4.14 16.88 1.63
C PRO A 126 3.27 16.03 2.54
N PHE A 127 2.92 14.84 2.06
CA PHE A 127 2.34 13.79 2.90
C PHE A 127 3.40 13.12 3.77
N ASP A 128 2.99 12.56 4.90
CA ASP A 128 3.86 11.76 5.76
C ASP A 128 3.99 10.33 5.22
N LEU A 129 4.78 10.15 4.17
CA LEU A 129 5.08 8.85 3.56
C LEU A 129 6.44 8.33 4.02
N ARG A 130 6.44 7.45 5.03
CA ARG A 130 7.66 6.82 5.58
C ARG A 130 7.91 5.40 5.11
N TYR A 131 6.86 4.70 4.68
CA TYR A 131 6.90 3.28 4.39
C TYR A 131 6.28 2.99 3.02
N VAL A 132 6.98 2.15 2.24
CA VAL A 132 6.47 1.64 0.97
C VAL A 132 6.64 0.13 0.89
N GLY A 133 5.67 -0.56 0.33
CA GLY A 133 5.74 -1.98 -0.01
C GLY A 133 6.01 -2.17 -1.50
N VAL A 134 6.74 -3.23 -1.87
CA VAL A 134 7.02 -3.54 -3.28
C VAL A 134 6.43 -4.91 -3.62
N GLY A 135 5.19 -4.89 -4.14
CA GLY A 135 4.41 -6.09 -4.48
C GLY A 135 3.35 -6.50 -3.45
N ASN A 136 2.68 -7.62 -3.74
CA ASN A 136 1.78 -8.29 -2.80
C ASN A 136 1.87 -9.82 -2.89
N GLU A 137 2.33 -10.47 -1.82
CA GLU A 137 2.39 -11.94 -1.73
C GLU A 137 3.19 -12.60 -2.86
N ASP A 138 4.10 -11.84 -3.47
CA ASP A 138 4.80 -12.24 -4.69
C ASP A 138 6.09 -13.02 -4.41
N CYS A 139 6.45 -13.28 -3.15
CA CYS A 139 7.78 -13.79 -2.79
C CYS A 139 8.17 -15.08 -3.53
N GLY A 140 7.19 -15.97 -3.77
CA GLY A 140 7.39 -17.24 -4.49
C GLY A 140 7.34 -17.12 -6.02
N LYS A 141 7.13 -15.93 -6.58
CA LYS A 141 7.00 -15.69 -8.01
C LYS A 141 8.39 -15.58 -8.65
N TYR A 142 8.55 -16.18 -9.82
CA TYR A 142 9.82 -16.30 -10.52
C TYR A 142 10.56 -14.96 -10.71
N ASN A 143 9.86 -13.92 -11.16
CA ASN A 143 10.47 -12.61 -11.42
C ASN A 143 10.56 -11.68 -10.20
N TYR A 144 9.99 -12.07 -9.05
CA TYR A 144 9.89 -11.19 -7.88
C TYR A 144 11.25 -10.72 -7.39
N GLN A 145 12.21 -11.64 -7.25
CA GLN A 145 13.53 -11.28 -6.73
C GLN A 145 14.23 -10.24 -7.60
N GLY A 146 14.23 -10.44 -8.92
CA GLY A 146 14.84 -9.51 -9.86
C GLY A 146 14.14 -8.16 -9.87
N ASN A 147 12.80 -8.16 -9.89
CA ASN A 147 12.00 -6.93 -9.89
C ASN A 147 12.22 -6.16 -8.59
N TYR A 148 12.02 -6.81 -7.43
CA TYR A 148 12.20 -6.21 -6.11
C TYR A 148 13.57 -5.55 -5.94
N LEU A 149 14.66 -6.21 -6.35
CA LEU A 149 16.01 -5.63 -6.22
C LEU A 149 16.18 -4.35 -7.05
N LYS A 150 15.59 -4.29 -8.25
CA LYS A 150 15.62 -3.06 -9.07
C LYS A 150 14.80 -1.93 -8.43
N PHE A 151 13.62 -2.24 -7.89
CA PHE A 151 12.83 -1.28 -7.12
C PHE A 151 13.56 -0.77 -5.89
N TYR A 152 14.09 -1.68 -5.06
CA TYR A 152 14.83 -1.35 -3.85
C TYR A 152 15.98 -0.40 -4.15
N LYS A 153 16.81 -0.73 -5.15
CA LYS A 153 17.94 0.11 -5.57
C LYS A 153 17.48 1.48 -6.04
N ALA A 154 16.47 1.55 -6.90
CA ALA A 154 15.97 2.82 -7.43
C ALA A 154 15.40 3.71 -6.32
N ILE A 155 14.54 3.16 -5.47
CA ILE A 155 13.92 3.92 -4.37
C ILE A 155 14.98 4.38 -3.38
N LYS A 156 15.89 3.51 -2.92
CA LYS A 156 16.94 3.92 -1.96
C LYS A 156 17.92 4.94 -2.55
N ASN A 157 18.18 4.90 -3.85
CA ASN A 157 19.03 5.89 -4.51
C ASN A 157 18.39 7.29 -4.55
N THR A 158 17.06 7.37 -4.74
CA THR A 158 16.35 8.65 -4.88
C THR A 158 15.78 9.15 -3.56
N TYR A 159 15.32 8.25 -2.69
CA TYR A 159 14.63 8.51 -1.43
C TYR A 159 15.19 7.60 -0.32
N PRO A 160 16.44 7.84 0.14
CA PRO A 160 17.13 6.93 1.07
C PRO A 160 16.41 6.75 2.42
N ASP A 161 15.68 7.78 2.87
CA ASP A 161 14.97 7.79 4.15
C ASP A 161 13.72 6.91 4.17
N ILE A 162 13.13 6.62 3.00
CA ILE A 162 11.95 5.76 2.90
C ILE A 162 12.32 4.33 3.29
N GLN A 163 11.51 3.75 4.17
CA GLN A 163 11.64 2.36 4.59
C GLN A 163 10.87 1.45 3.62
N ILE A 164 11.53 0.41 3.10
CA ILE A 164 10.98 -0.51 2.12
C ILE A 164 10.62 -1.84 2.77
N ILE A 165 9.37 -2.24 2.57
CA ILE A 165 8.78 -3.49 3.05
C ILE A 165 8.84 -4.54 1.93
N SER A 166 9.56 -5.64 2.17
CA SER A 166 9.55 -6.81 1.29
C SER A 166 8.32 -7.67 1.54
N ASN A 167 7.77 -8.33 0.52
CA ASN A 167 6.69 -9.32 0.70
C ASN A 167 7.16 -10.74 1.03
N CYS A 168 8.44 -10.90 1.34
CA CYS A 168 8.99 -12.18 1.72
C CYS A 168 9.01 -12.31 3.23
N ASP A 169 8.52 -13.43 3.75
CA ASP A 169 8.56 -13.73 5.18
C ASP A 169 10.01 -13.91 5.65
N GLY A 170 10.44 -13.04 6.59
CA GLY A 170 11.73 -13.11 7.27
C GLY A 170 11.66 -13.64 8.71
N SER A 171 10.52 -14.22 9.12
CA SER A 171 10.24 -14.61 10.51
C SER A 171 11.04 -15.81 11.00
N GLN A 172 11.32 -16.76 10.11
CA GLN A 172 12.09 -17.96 10.43
C GLN A 172 13.56 -17.84 10.03
N TYR A 173 13.81 -17.25 8.86
CA TYR A 173 15.16 -17.10 8.30
C TYR A 173 15.36 -15.65 7.86
N PRO A 174 16.58 -15.08 8.02
CA PRO A 174 16.90 -13.78 7.48
C PRO A 174 16.62 -13.72 5.98
N LEU A 175 16.13 -12.57 5.51
CA LEU A 175 16.00 -12.34 4.07
C LEU A 175 17.37 -12.44 3.41
N ASN A 176 17.44 -13.15 2.29
CA ASN A 176 18.64 -13.23 1.43
C ASN A 176 18.83 -11.98 0.55
N ARG A 177 18.16 -10.88 0.87
CA ARG A 177 18.05 -9.65 0.08
C ARG A 177 17.81 -8.46 0.99
N PRO A 178 18.22 -7.25 0.59
CA PRO A 178 18.06 -6.07 1.42
C PRO A 178 16.58 -5.67 1.55
N ALA A 179 16.16 -5.37 2.76
CA ALA A 179 14.87 -4.78 3.08
C ALA A 179 14.99 -4.07 4.43
N ASP A 180 14.25 -2.98 4.65
CA ASP A 180 14.18 -2.38 5.98
C ASP A 180 13.20 -3.17 6.86
N LEU A 181 12.13 -3.66 6.22
CA LEU A 181 11.03 -4.38 6.84
C LEU A 181 10.61 -5.59 5.98
N TYR A 182 9.91 -6.53 6.58
CA TYR A 182 9.21 -7.57 5.85
C TYR A 182 7.76 -7.74 6.27
N ASP A 183 6.96 -8.09 5.28
CA ASP A 183 5.56 -8.46 5.42
C ASP A 183 5.43 -9.92 5.85
N PHE A 184 4.58 -10.16 6.85
CA PHE A 184 4.23 -11.50 7.32
C PHE A 184 2.73 -11.70 7.21
N HIS A 185 2.34 -12.77 6.52
CA HIS A 185 0.94 -13.13 6.29
C HIS A 185 0.61 -14.47 6.92
N ILE A 186 -0.51 -14.50 7.62
CA ILE A 186 -1.09 -15.76 8.10
C ILE A 186 -2.61 -15.72 8.00
N TYR A 187 -3.15 -16.79 7.42
CA TYR A 187 -4.58 -17.10 7.40
C TYR A 187 -4.73 -18.46 8.04
N THR A 188 -5.30 -18.51 9.24
CA THR A 188 -5.46 -19.76 9.98
C THR A 188 -6.66 -19.71 10.92
N ASN A 189 -7.03 -20.87 11.48
CA ASN A 189 -8.11 -20.94 12.46
C ASN A 189 -7.67 -20.40 13.83
N SER A 190 -8.62 -20.19 14.74
CA SER A 190 -8.34 -19.64 16.06
C SER A 190 -7.33 -20.48 16.86
N LYS A 191 -7.47 -21.80 16.87
CA LYS A 191 -6.58 -22.71 17.60
C LYS A 191 -5.12 -22.57 17.14
N ASP A 192 -4.90 -22.52 15.83
CA ASP A 192 -3.58 -22.40 15.23
C ASP A 192 -2.99 -20.99 15.39
N MET A 193 -3.82 -19.95 15.46
CA MET A 193 -3.35 -18.61 15.79
C MET A 193 -2.86 -18.55 17.24
N PHE A 194 -3.67 -19.08 18.18
CA PHE A 194 -3.30 -19.09 19.60
C PHE A 194 -2.06 -19.93 19.88
N SER A 195 -1.80 -20.99 19.11
CA SER A 195 -0.59 -21.80 19.25
C SER A 195 0.68 -21.08 18.76
N GLN A 196 0.55 -19.98 18.02
CA GLN A 196 1.66 -19.23 17.42
C GLN A 196 2.08 -17.99 18.21
N TYR A 197 1.67 -17.84 19.47
CA TYR A 197 2.01 -16.69 20.31
C TYR A 197 3.52 -16.41 20.44
N THR A 198 4.38 -17.43 20.29
CA THR A 198 5.85 -17.31 20.35
C THR A 198 6.52 -17.17 18.96
N LYS A 199 5.75 -16.98 17.88
CA LYS A 199 6.25 -17.03 16.49
C LYS A 199 7.47 -16.14 16.25
N PHE A 200 7.52 -14.98 16.89
CA PHE A 200 8.57 -13.99 16.68
C PHE A 200 9.60 -13.95 17.82
N ASP A 201 9.52 -14.83 18.82
CA ASP A 201 10.45 -14.81 19.98
C ASP A 201 11.89 -15.03 19.53
N LYS A 202 12.08 -15.94 18.57
CA LYS A 202 13.37 -16.31 17.97
C LYS A 202 13.68 -15.55 16.67
N ALA A 203 12.84 -14.60 16.27
CA ALA A 203 13.10 -13.84 15.05
C ALA A 203 14.43 -13.06 15.18
N PRO A 204 15.27 -13.03 14.13
CA PRO A 204 16.55 -12.33 14.20
C PRO A 204 16.37 -10.84 14.52
N ARG A 205 17.15 -10.31 15.46
CA ARG A 205 16.99 -8.93 16.00
C ARG A 205 17.87 -7.88 15.32
N SER A 206 18.92 -8.33 14.61
CA SER A 206 19.87 -7.48 13.87
C SER A 206 19.53 -7.33 12.38
N SER A 207 18.46 -7.98 11.90
CA SER A 207 17.99 -7.92 10.51
C SER A 207 16.80 -6.98 10.33
N SER A 208 16.23 -6.94 9.11
CA SER A 208 14.96 -6.29 8.80
C SER A 208 13.89 -6.61 9.85
N LYS A 209 13.10 -5.62 10.27
CA LYS A 209 12.06 -5.80 11.30
C LYS A 209 10.76 -6.32 10.69
N VAL A 210 9.95 -7.02 11.50
CA VAL A 210 8.61 -7.48 11.10
C VAL A 210 7.70 -6.26 10.93
N PHE A 211 6.95 -6.22 9.83
CA PHE A 211 5.75 -5.42 9.69
C PHE A 211 4.55 -6.37 9.49
N PRO A 212 3.76 -6.67 10.54
CA PRO A 212 2.64 -7.61 10.43
C PRO A 212 1.48 -6.93 9.71
N MET A 213 1.37 -7.13 8.39
CA MET A 213 0.44 -6.38 7.55
C MET A 213 -0.92 -7.07 7.37
N LYS A 214 -0.99 -8.40 7.49
CA LYS A 214 -2.26 -9.16 7.45
C LYS A 214 -2.29 -10.26 8.52
N LEU A 215 -3.21 -10.10 9.47
CA LEU A 215 -3.62 -11.11 10.45
C LEU A 215 -5.14 -11.30 10.26
N HIS A 216 -5.56 -12.44 9.72
CA HIS A 216 -6.97 -12.71 9.48
C HIS A 216 -7.49 -13.86 10.35
N PHE A 217 -8.62 -13.63 11.00
CA PHE A 217 -9.43 -14.64 11.68
C PHE A 217 -10.62 -14.97 10.79
N SER A 218 -10.80 -16.25 10.43
CA SER A 218 -12.05 -16.68 9.80
C SER A 218 -13.15 -16.74 10.86
N LEU A 219 -13.85 -15.61 11.01
CA LEU A 219 -15.24 -15.57 11.47
C LEU A 219 -16.06 -15.23 10.23
N ASP A 220 -17.07 -16.04 9.96
CA ASP A 220 -17.90 -16.00 8.76
C ASP A 220 -18.60 -14.63 8.61
N LEU A 221 -17.94 -13.66 7.97
CA LEU A 221 -18.45 -12.32 7.69
C LEU A 221 -18.25 -12.03 6.20
N LYS A 222 -19.23 -12.48 5.42
CA LYS A 222 -19.43 -12.05 4.04
C LYS A 222 -19.72 -10.54 4.04
N LYS A 223 -18.90 -9.80 3.28
CA LYS A 223 -18.96 -8.35 2.95
C LYS A 223 -18.18 -7.43 3.89
N ILE A 224 -16.99 -7.01 3.44
CA ILE A 224 -16.44 -5.67 3.71
C ILE A 224 -15.77 -5.19 2.42
N VAL A 225 -16.33 -4.14 1.81
CA VAL A 225 -15.77 -3.36 0.70
C VAL A 225 -15.43 -2.00 1.29
N MET A 226 -14.23 -1.42 1.06
CA MET A 226 -13.94 0.03 1.09
C MET A 226 -12.42 0.37 0.94
N LEU A 227 -12.04 0.86 -0.25
CA LEU A 227 -11.48 2.18 -0.66
C LEU A 227 -10.59 3.04 0.31
N SER A 228 -9.39 3.51 -0.12
CA SER A 228 -8.48 4.47 0.60
C SER A 228 -7.58 5.45 -0.25
N ALA A 229 -7.64 6.78 -0.05
CA ALA A 229 -6.55 7.78 -0.29
C ALA A 229 -6.81 9.14 0.43
N TRP A 230 -6.52 10.34 -0.11
CA TRP A 230 -5.83 11.42 0.62
C TRP A 230 -6.47 12.83 0.65
N LEU A 231 -6.83 13.36 1.85
CA LEU A 231 -6.86 14.77 2.37
C LEU A 231 -7.33 14.76 3.85
N PRO A 232 -7.28 15.88 4.60
CA PRO A 232 -6.09 16.56 5.10
C PRO A 232 -5.43 15.80 6.28
N MET A 233 -4.12 15.54 6.19
CA MET A 233 -3.33 15.05 7.32
C MET A 233 -3.25 16.13 8.42
N HIS A 234 -4.00 15.95 9.50
CA HIS A 234 -3.68 16.60 10.77
C HIS A 234 -2.46 15.92 11.43
N PRO A 235 -1.59 16.67 12.13
CA PRO A 235 -0.30 16.19 12.61
C PRO A 235 -0.48 15.31 13.85
N LEU A 236 -0.84 14.04 13.65
CA LEU A 236 -1.05 13.09 14.75
C LEU A 236 -0.01 11.97 14.83
N CYS A 237 0.92 11.86 13.88
CA CYS A 237 2.12 11.06 14.06
C CYS A 237 3.13 11.84 14.96
N LYS A 238 2.70 12.26 16.16
CA LYS A 238 3.60 12.76 17.23
C LYS A 238 4.20 11.57 17.98
N HIS A 239 5.52 11.68 18.21
CA HIS A 239 6.36 10.75 18.94
C HIS A 239 5.67 10.08 20.14
N LYS A 240 5.75 8.75 20.17
CA LYS A 240 6.01 8.00 21.40
C LYS A 240 7.14 7.04 21.13
#